data_AF-F0F143-F1
#
_entry.id   AF-F0F143-F1
#
_cell.length_a   1.000
_cell.length_b   1.000
_cell.length_c   1.000
_cell.angle_alpha   90.00
_cell.angle_beta   90.00
_cell.angle_gamma   90.00
#
_symmetry.space_group_name_H-M   'P 1'
#
loop_
_entity.id
_entity.type
_entity.pdbx_description
1 polymer ?
#
loop_
_entity_poly.entity_id
_entity_poly.type
_entity_poly.pdbx_seq_one_letter_code
_entity_poly.pdbx_strand_id
1 'polypeptide(L)'
;MQITEELMKIKIALIPSEHTNKAQDLSSKLQNAMEAGEMSAVDQLTEELVSLTDSEYSLSLPEEYWHRLIEKVRNSDNDFKSDYIMAKPQLEKIITAGVAEAFADVSVVIEQALKADGVVLQLPFEEEDADV
;
A
#
# COMPACT_ATOMS: atom_id res chain seq x y z
N MET A 1 -6.70 16.19 -28.91
CA MET A 1 -5.99 16.40 -27.64
C MET A 1 -6.46 15.28 -26.74
N GLN A 2 -5.77 14.13 -26.79
CA GLN A 2 -5.94 13.13 -25.74
C GLN A 2 -5.28 13.76 -24.52
N ILE A 3 -6.08 14.06 -23.51
CA ILE A 3 -5.55 14.24 -22.17
C ILE A 3 -5.19 12.80 -21.79
N THR A 4 -3.91 12.44 -21.87
CA THR A 4 -3.41 11.26 -21.19
C THR A 4 -3.65 11.54 -19.71
N GLU A 5 -4.73 10.98 -19.16
CA GLU A 5 -4.97 11.03 -17.72
C GLU A 5 -3.90 10.12 -17.10
N GLU A 6 -2.85 10.71 -16.53
CA GLU A 6 -1.94 10.02 -15.62
C GLU A 6 -2.81 9.51 -14.45
N LEU A 7 -3.25 8.26 -14.53
CA LEU A 7 -4.09 7.66 -13.51
C LEU A 7 -3.19 7.16 -12.40
N MET A 8 -3.14 7.93 -11.30
CA MET A 8 -2.44 7.54 -10.08
C MET A 8 -2.97 6.19 -9.58
N LYS A 9 -2.06 5.25 -9.34
CA LYS A 9 -2.36 3.92 -8.82
C LYS A 9 -1.72 3.72 -7.46
N ILE A 10 -2.31 2.85 -6.67
CA ILE A 10 -1.75 2.37 -5.42
C ILE A 10 -1.31 0.93 -5.63
N LYS A 11 -0.02 0.67 -5.40
CA LYS A 11 0.51 -0.68 -5.27
C LYS A 11 0.27 -1.15 -3.85
N ILE A 12 -0.44 -2.25 -3.70
CA ILE A 12 -0.67 -2.94 -2.43
C ILE A 12 0.05 -4.28 -2.49
N ALA A 13 0.98 -4.52 -1.58
CA ALA A 13 1.76 -5.75 -1.61
C ALA A 13 2.07 -6.28 -0.21
N LEU A 14 2.07 -7.60 -0.09
CA LEU A 14 2.53 -8.29 1.11
C LEU A 14 4.04 -8.08 1.28
N ILE A 15 4.45 -7.73 2.49
CA ILE A 15 5.83 -7.87 2.97
C ILE A 15 5.83 -8.98 4.03
N PRO A 16 6.57 -10.07 3.81
CA PRO A 16 6.68 -11.16 4.77
C PRO A 16 7.22 -10.71 6.14
N SER A 17 6.89 -11.45 7.19
CA SER A 17 7.28 -11.13 8.57
C SER A 17 8.80 -10.96 8.76
N GLU A 18 9.62 -11.70 8.01
CA GLU A 18 11.09 -11.60 8.03
C GLU A 18 11.63 -10.21 7.64
N HIS A 19 10.87 -9.45 6.85
CA HIS A 19 11.25 -8.13 6.36
C HIS A 19 10.50 -6.98 7.05
N THR A 20 9.58 -7.28 7.97
CA THR A 20 8.71 -6.27 8.60
C THR A 20 9.49 -5.16 9.32
N ASN A 21 10.50 -5.51 10.12
CA ASN A 21 11.31 -4.51 10.82
C ASN A 21 12.07 -3.59 9.85
N LYS A 22 12.60 -4.17 8.76
CA LYS A 22 13.31 -3.43 7.72
C LYS A 22 12.36 -2.52 6.95
N ALA A 23 11.16 -3.00 6.62
CA ALA A 23 10.14 -2.22 5.94
C ALA A 23 9.68 -1.01 6.76
N GLN A 24 9.52 -1.16 8.08
CA GLN A 24 9.18 -0.04 8.97
C GLN A 24 10.29 1.03 9.05
N ASP A 25 11.55 0.60 9.13
CA ASP A 25 12.70 1.51 9.11
C ASP A 25 12.79 2.28 7.78
N LEU A 26 12.65 1.57 6.66
CA LEU A 26 12.65 2.17 5.33
C LEU A 26 11.46 3.12 5.13
N SER A 27 10.26 2.76 5.60
CA SER A 27 9.09 3.62 5.54
C SER A 27 9.28 4.93 6.32
N SER A 28 9.91 4.85 7.50
CA SER A 28 10.22 6.05 8.30
C SER A 28 11.26 6.93 7.59
N LYS A 29 12.28 6.33 6.98
CA LYS A 29 13.28 7.04 6.17
C LYS A 29 12.66 7.67 4.92
N LEU A 30 11.74 6.97 4.25
CA LEU A 30 11.06 7.45 3.06
C LEU A 30 10.26 8.71 3.39
N GLN A 31 9.52 8.69 4.50
CA GLN A 31 8.80 9.87 4.98
C GLN A 31 9.75 11.05 5.24
N ASN A 32 10.85 10.83 5.95
CA ASN A 32 11.84 11.88 6.22
C ASN A 32 12.46 12.44 4.92
N ALA A 33 12.77 11.58 3.94
CA ALA A 33 13.35 12.00 2.66
C ALA A 33 12.37 12.86 1.86
N MET A 34 11.09 12.50 1.84
CA MET A 34 10.05 13.32 1.21
C MET A 34 9.89 14.68 1.89
N GLU A 35 9.88 14.72 3.23
CA GLU A 35 9.79 15.97 4.00
C GLU A 35 11.02 16.88 3.77
N ALA A 36 12.20 16.27 3.59
CA ALA A 36 13.43 16.98 3.26
C ALA A 36 13.54 17.38 1.77
N GLY A 37 12.65 16.88 0.91
CA GLY A 37 12.71 17.09 -0.54
C GLY A 37 13.84 16.33 -1.25
N GLU A 38 14.38 15.28 -0.64
CA GLU A 38 15.50 14.49 -1.18
C GLU A 38 15.00 13.42 -2.17
N MET A 39 14.60 13.83 -3.36
CA MET A 39 13.97 12.95 -4.37
C MET A 39 14.81 11.71 -4.72
N SER A 40 16.13 11.84 -4.80
CA SER A 40 17.01 10.67 -5.06
C SER A 40 16.98 9.64 -3.93
N ALA A 41 16.79 10.07 -2.68
CA ALA A 41 16.63 9.15 -1.56
C ALA A 41 15.22 8.54 -1.55
N VAL A 42 14.21 9.32 -1.92
CA VAL A 42 12.82 8.83 -2.08
C VAL A 42 12.76 7.67 -3.08
N ASP A 43 13.36 7.83 -4.27
CA ASP A 43 13.37 6.78 -5.30
C ASP A 43 14.06 5.51 -4.79
N GLN A 44 15.26 5.64 -4.22
CA GLN A 44 16.03 4.50 -3.70
C GLN A 44 15.29 3.74 -2.59
N LEU A 45 14.70 4.47 -1.64
CA LEU A 45 13.96 3.87 -0.52
C LEU A 45 12.68 3.20 -1.00
N THR A 46 12.02 3.76 -2.01
CA THR A 46 10.83 3.18 -2.63
C THR A 46 11.16 1.88 -3.35
N GLU A 47 12.22 1.86 -4.17
CA GLU A 47 12.72 0.64 -4.81
C GLU A 47 13.09 -0.43 -3.78
N GLU A 48 13.77 -0.03 -2.70
CA GLU A 48 14.16 -0.97 -1.65
C GLU A 48 12.92 -1.55 -0.94
N LEU A 49 11.91 -0.74 -0.62
CA LEU A 49 10.64 -1.22 -0.06
C LEU A 49 9.94 -2.22 -0.98
N VAL A 50 9.85 -1.90 -2.26
CA VAL A 50 9.25 -2.79 -3.26
C VAL A 50 10.03 -4.10 -3.37
N SER A 51 11.35 -4.09 -3.24
CA SER A 51 12.18 -5.31 -3.27
C SER A 51 11.91 -6.28 -2.11
N LEU A 52 11.33 -5.79 -1.00
CA LEU A 52 10.93 -6.62 0.15
C LEU A 52 9.54 -7.25 0.00
N THR A 53 8.82 -6.91 -1.07
CA THR A 53 7.46 -7.40 -1.31
C THR A 53 7.46 -8.80 -1.90
N ASP A 54 6.45 -9.58 -1.51
CA ASP A 54 6.14 -10.84 -2.16
C ASP A 54 5.36 -10.57 -3.45
N SER A 55 5.99 -10.89 -4.59
CA SER A 55 5.38 -10.72 -5.90
C SER A 55 4.12 -11.54 -6.12
N GLU A 56 3.93 -12.65 -5.39
CA GLU A 56 2.72 -13.48 -5.47
C GLU A 56 1.50 -12.76 -4.89
N TYR A 57 1.71 -11.91 -3.88
CA TYR A 57 0.66 -11.18 -3.16
C TYR A 57 0.83 -9.68 -3.33
N SER A 58 0.94 -9.24 -4.59
CA SER A 58 1.04 -7.84 -5.00
C SER A 58 -0.06 -7.50 -5.99
N LEU A 59 -0.75 -6.38 -5.79
CA LEU A 59 -1.73 -5.82 -6.72
C LEU A 59 -1.51 -4.33 -6.95
N SER A 60 -1.88 -3.88 -8.14
CA SER A 60 -1.93 -2.47 -8.51
C SER A 60 -3.37 -2.10 -8.79
N LEU A 61 -3.88 -1.07 -8.11
CA LEU A 61 -5.28 -0.64 -8.22
C LEU A 61 -5.36 0.87 -8.43
N PRO A 62 -6.44 1.39 -9.04
CA PRO A 62 -6.68 2.82 -9.11
C PRO A 62 -6.71 3.45 -7.72
N GLU A 63 -6.12 4.64 -7.56
CA GLU A 63 -6.11 5.36 -6.29
C GLU A 63 -7.54 5.62 -5.77
N GLU A 64 -8.47 5.98 -6.65
CA GLU A 64 -9.88 6.16 -6.26
C GLU A 64 -10.49 4.90 -5.64
N TYR A 65 -10.13 3.72 -6.15
CA TYR A 65 -10.60 2.45 -5.63
C TYR A 65 -10.05 2.21 -4.21
N TRP A 66 -8.76 2.48 -4.00
CA TRP A 66 -8.14 2.44 -2.68
C TRP A 66 -8.80 3.42 -1.70
N HIS A 67 -8.99 4.67 -2.12
CA HIS A 67 -9.61 5.70 -1.29
C HIS A 67 -11.02 5.34 -0.85
N ARG A 68 -11.84 4.74 -1.72
CA ARG A 68 -13.18 4.23 -1.35
C ARG A 68 -13.13 3.13 -0.30
N LEU A 69 -12.11 2.26 -0.35
CA LEU A 69 -11.90 1.25 0.69
C LEU A 69 -11.58 1.92 2.02
N ILE A 70 -10.61 2.82 2.04
CA ILE A 70 -10.19 3.54 3.25
C ILE A 70 -11.35 4.34 3.85
N GLU A 71 -12.17 4.98 3.03
CA GLU A 71 -13.37 5.69 3.48
C GLU A 71 -14.38 4.75 4.15
N LYS A 72 -14.63 3.56 3.60
CA LYS A 72 -15.49 2.56 4.25
C LYS A 72 -14.94 2.08 5.59
N VAL A 73 -13.62 1.88 5.68
CA VAL A 73 -12.98 1.52 6.94
C VAL A 73 -13.13 2.65 7.96
N ARG A 74 -12.94 3.90 7.54
CA ARG A 74 -13.10 5.09 8.39
C ARG A 74 -14.52 5.29 8.88
N ASN A 75 -15.55 4.91 8.11
CA ASN A 75 -16.93 4.92 8.59
C ASN A 75 -17.16 4.00 9.79
N SER A 76 -16.32 2.97 9.97
CA SER A 76 -16.34 2.07 11.13
C SER A 76 -15.34 2.49 12.22
N ASP A 77 -14.22 3.11 11.82
CA ASP A 77 -13.17 3.60 12.72
C ASP A 77 -12.60 4.94 12.22
N ASN A 78 -13.11 6.05 12.77
CA ASN A 78 -12.72 7.40 12.36
C ASN A 78 -11.24 7.72 12.59
N ASP A 79 -10.56 7.00 13.49
CA ASP A 79 -9.14 7.20 13.81
C ASP A 79 -8.22 6.35 12.90
N PHE A 80 -8.79 5.64 11.91
CA PHE A 80 -8.02 4.82 10.99
C PHE A 80 -7.11 5.67 10.10
N LYS A 81 -5.80 5.50 10.33
CA LYS A 81 -4.71 6.04 9.51
C LYS A 81 -3.99 4.89 8.81
N SER A 82 -3.60 5.13 7.58
CA SER A 82 -2.88 4.16 6.75
C SER A 82 -1.64 4.85 6.21
N ASP A 83 -0.49 4.55 6.82
CA ASP A 83 0.82 4.97 6.34
C ASP A 83 1.30 4.00 5.26
N TYR A 84 2.52 4.18 4.74
CA TYR A 84 3.12 3.29 3.74
C TYR A 84 3.11 1.82 4.16
N ILE A 85 3.23 1.53 5.45
CA ILE A 85 3.14 0.18 6.00
C ILE A 85 1.90 0.05 6.87
N MET A 86 1.05 -0.91 6.55
CA MET A 86 -0.07 -1.31 7.39
C MET A 86 0.29 -2.55 8.18
N ALA A 87 0.38 -2.38 9.50
CA ALA A 87 0.63 -3.46 10.43
C ALA A 87 -0.65 -4.22 10.76
N LYS A 88 -0.48 -5.41 11.37
CA LYS A 88 -1.56 -6.31 11.77
C LYS A 88 -2.80 -5.63 12.40
N PRO A 89 -2.69 -4.69 13.36
CA PRO A 89 -3.87 -4.04 13.94
C PRO A 89 -4.66 -3.22 12.92
N GLN A 90 -4.02 -2.62 11.92
CA GLN A 90 -4.70 -1.90 10.84
C GLN A 90 -5.37 -2.88 9.87
N LEU A 91 -4.68 -3.97 9.53
CA LEU A 91 -5.23 -5.02 8.66
C LEU A 91 -6.49 -5.67 9.26
N GLU A 92 -6.48 -5.96 10.56
CA GLU A 92 -7.65 -6.49 11.29
C GLU A 92 -8.85 -5.53 11.27
N LYS A 93 -8.60 -4.22 11.36
CA LYS A 93 -9.65 -3.19 11.22
C LYS A 93 -10.28 -3.19 9.84
N ILE A 94 -9.47 -3.38 8.78
CA ILE A 94 -9.99 -3.45 7.41
C ILE A 94 -10.92 -4.67 7.25
N ILE A 95 -10.51 -5.84 7.73
CA ILE A 95 -11.36 -7.05 7.70
C ILE A 95 -12.65 -6.84 8.50
N THR A 96 -12.55 -6.25 9.69
CA THR A 96 -13.71 -5.99 10.57
C THR A 96 -14.70 -4.99 9.97
N ALA A 97 -14.24 -4.06 9.14
CA ALA A 97 -15.09 -3.11 8.44
C ALA A 97 -15.99 -3.76 7.36
N GLY A 98 -15.85 -5.07 7.11
CA GLY A 98 -16.73 -5.81 6.21
C GLY A 98 -16.58 -5.40 4.75
N VAL A 99 -15.39 -4.94 4.34
CA VAL A 99 -15.13 -4.47 2.97
C VAL A 99 -14.89 -5.62 1.98
N ALA A 100 -14.78 -6.87 2.46
CA ALA A 100 -14.39 -8.02 1.66
C ALA A 100 -15.25 -8.30 0.43
N GLU A 101 -16.58 -8.09 0.50
CA GLU A 101 -17.45 -8.32 -0.65
C GLU A 101 -17.25 -7.28 -1.77
N ALA A 102 -16.92 -6.04 -1.41
CA ALA A 102 -16.72 -4.95 -2.38
C ALA A 102 -15.26 -4.82 -2.85
N PHE A 103 -14.33 -5.36 -2.05
CA PHE A 103 -12.89 -5.23 -2.23
C PHE A 103 -12.16 -6.57 -2.08
N ALA A 104 -12.65 -7.58 -2.80
CA ALA A 104 -12.17 -8.96 -2.69
C ALA A 104 -10.67 -9.08 -3.01
N ASP A 105 -10.17 -8.43 -4.07
CA ASP A 105 -8.78 -8.52 -4.49
C ASP A 105 -7.81 -8.01 -3.41
N VAL A 106 -8.12 -6.86 -2.82
CA VAL A 106 -7.37 -6.30 -1.69
C VAL A 106 -7.47 -7.21 -0.47
N SER A 107 -8.67 -7.73 -0.19
CA SER A 107 -8.92 -8.55 0.99
C SER A 107 -8.09 -9.83 0.98
N VAL A 108 -7.88 -10.43 -0.20
CA VAL A 108 -6.97 -11.58 -0.35
C VAL A 108 -5.56 -11.24 0.12
N VAL A 109 -4.99 -10.11 -0.31
CA VAL A 109 -3.63 -9.70 0.10
C VAL A 109 -3.56 -9.41 1.60
N ILE A 110 -4.57 -8.74 2.16
CA ILE A 110 -4.65 -8.46 3.60
C ILE A 110 -4.75 -9.74 4.41
N GLU A 111 -5.60 -10.69 4.01
CA GLU A 111 -5.73 -11.98 4.69
C GLU A 111 -4.42 -12.77 4.68
N GLN A 112 -3.69 -12.72 3.56
CA GLN A 112 -2.42 -13.43 3.44
C GLN A 112 -1.33 -12.77 4.29
N ALA A 113 -1.32 -11.43 4.38
CA ALA A 113 -0.46 -10.72 5.34
C ALA A 113 -0.75 -11.14 6.78
N LEU A 114 -2.03 -11.23 7.17
CA LEU A 114 -2.41 -11.68 8.50
C LEU A 114 -1.99 -13.14 8.77
N LYS A 115 -2.12 -14.04 7.79
CA LYS A 115 -1.72 -15.45 7.90
C LYS A 115 -0.20 -15.63 8.01
N ALA A 116 0.56 -14.81 7.27
CA ALA A 116 2.02 -14.84 7.26
C ALA A 116 2.66 -14.03 8.41
N ASP A 117 1.84 -13.41 9.26
CA ASP A 117 2.25 -12.42 10.28
C ASP A 117 3.08 -11.27 9.69
N GLY A 118 2.84 -10.98 8.41
CA GLY A 118 3.49 -9.92 7.65
C GLY A 118 2.76 -8.59 7.75
N VAL A 119 3.19 -7.66 6.91
CA VAL A 119 2.60 -6.32 6.78
C VAL A 119 2.23 -6.05 5.34
N VAL A 120 1.40 -5.04 5.10
CA VAL A 120 1.05 -4.61 3.75
C VAL A 120 1.73 -3.29 3.44
N LEU A 121 2.50 -3.26 2.36
CA LEU A 121 3.00 -2.06 1.74
C LEU A 121 1.90 -1.43 0.90
N GLN A 122 1.67 -0.14 1.06
CA GLN A 122 0.94 0.68 0.11
C GLN A 122 1.86 1.77 -0.43
N LEU A 123 1.97 1.88 -1.75
CA LEU A 123 2.75 2.94 -2.38
C LEU A 123 1.98 3.53 -3.57
N PRO A 124 1.81 4.86 -3.61
CA PRO A 124 1.36 5.52 -4.81
C PRO A 124 2.43 5.43 -5.90
N PHE A 125 2.01 5.20 -7.13
CA PHE A 125 2.87 5.27 -8.31
C PHE A 125 2.07 5.73 -9.53
N GLU A 126 2.77 6.37 -10.46
CA GLU A 126 2.24 6.74 -11.76
C GLU A 126 2.47 5.56 -12.71
N GLU A 127 1.40 5.04 -13.29
CA GLU A 127 1.53 4.12 -14.41
C GLU A 127 1.61 4.98 -15.67
N GLU A 128 2.79 5.06 -16.28
CA GLU A 128 2.88 5.53 -17.66
C GLU A 128 2.07 4.54 -18.50
N ASP A 129 0.98 5.00 -19.14
CA ASP A 129 0.31 4.26 -20.20
C ASP A 129 1.40 3.83 -21.18
N ALA A 130 1.76 2.54 -21.14
CA ALA A 130 2.57 1.95 -22.18
C ALA A 130 1.69 1.92 -23.44
N ASP A 131 1.71 3.02 -24.18
CA ASP A 131 1.27 3.10 -25.57
C ASP A 131 2.05 2.01 -26.34
N VAL A 132 1.42 0.83 -26.50
CA VAL A 132 1.87 -0.26 -27.37
C VAL A 132 1.06 -0.29 -28.66
#